data_AF-A0AAE2JU12-F1
#
_entry.id   AF-A0AAE2JU12-F1
#
_cell.length_a   1.000
_cell.length_b   1.000
_cell.length_c   1.000
_cell.angle_alpha   90.00
_cell.angle_beta   90.00
_cell.angle_gamma   90.00
#
_symmetry.space_group_name_H-M   'P 1'
#
loop_
_entity.id
_entity.type
_entity.pdbx_description
1 polymer ?
#
loop_
_entity_poly.entity_id
_entity_poly.type
_entity_poly.pdbx_seq_one_letter_code
_entity_poly.pdbx_strand_id
1 'polypeptide(L)'
;MALSNEDVQRLNLISPATNDLKLGDIIQSLLAASGGPAEIPDGSITTEKLADGAVLNAKIGAKSVTMAKLGDDVTAALDAKLTASKAATQANSAATDVAGIVADFNALLAKLKTAKLMA
;
A
#
# COMPACT_ATOMS: atom_id res chain seq x y z
N MET A 1 -35.47 0.36 8.67
CA MET A 1 -36.19 -0.03 9.91
C MET A 1 -36.65 -1.46 9.69
N ALA A 2 -36.25 -2.40 10.54
CA ALA A 2 -36.66 -3.79 10.43
C ALA A 2 -38.16 -3.93 10.75
N LEU A 3 -38.86 -4.88 10.12
CA LEU A 3 -40.21 -5.29 10.52
C LEU A 3 -40.13 -5.98 11.90
N SER A 4 -41.19 -5.83 12.69
CA SER A 4 -41.30 -6.62 13.92
C SER A 4 -41.57 -8.09 13.56
N ASN A 5 -41.23 -9.01 14.46
CA ASN A 5 -41.55 -10.43 14.28
C ASN A 5 -43.06 -10.65 14.07
N GLU A 6 -43.89 -9.83 14.72
CA GLU A 6 -45.34 -9.87 14.57
C GLU A 6 -45.79 -9.47 13.16
N ASP A 7 -45.19 -8.40 12.61
CA ASP A 7 -45.49 -7.97 11.24
C ASP A 7 -45.08 -9.03 10.21
N VAL A 8 -43.94 -9.69 10.41
CA VAL A 8 -43.46 -10.79 9.56
C VAL A 8 -44.45 -11.96 9.57
N GLN A 9 -44.91 -12.38 10.76
CA GLN A 9 -45.88 -13.47 10.88
C GLN A 9 -47.24 -13.10 10.27
N ARG A 10 -47.71 -11.88 10.49
CA ARG A 10 -48.95 -11.38 9.90
C ARG A 10 -48.88 -11.36 8.37
N LEU A 11 -47.76 -10.93 7.81
CA LEU A 11 -47.52 -10.91 6.35
C LEU A 11 -47.48 -12.32 5.75
N ASN A 12 -46.92 -13.29 6.47
CA ASN A 12 -46.92 -14.68 6.04
C ASN A 12 -48.36 -15.22 5.96
N LEU A 13 -49.24 -14.91 6.93
CA LEU A 13 -50.57 -15.52 7.03
C LEU A 13 -51.71 -14.80 6.28
N ILE A 14 -51.43 -13.77 5.45
CA ILE A 14 -52.48 -13.01 4.73
C ILE A 14 -53.25 -13.90 3.73
N SER A 15 -52.57 -14.86 3.12
CA SER A 15 -53.14 -15.82 2.18
C SER A 15 -52.38 -17.16 2.25
N PRO A 16 -52.96 -18.26 1.73
CA PRO A 16 -52.24 -19.53 1.62
C PRO A 16 -50.92 -19.38 0.84
N ALA A 17 -50.96 -18.63 -0.27
CA ALA A 17 -49.79 -18.41 -1.12
C ALA A 17 -48.67 -17.63 -0.40
N THR A 18 -49.00 -16.60 0.40
CA THR A 18 -48.00 -15.85 1.16
C THR A 18 -47.41 -16.67 2.30
N ASN A 19 -48.16 -17.63 2.85
CA ASN A 19 -47.70 -18.51 3.93
C ASN A 19 -46.77 -19.59 3.41
N ASP A 20 -47.07 -20.15 2.24
CA ASP A 20 -46.21 -21.12 1.56
C ASP A 20 -44.89 -20.49 1.13
N LEU A 21 -44.94 -19.26 0.61
CA LEU A 21 -43.77 -18.51 0.16
C LEU A 21 -43.00 -17.82 1.30
N LYS A 22 -43.55 -17.77 2.52
CA LYS A 22 -42.96 -17.03 3.65
C LYS A 22 -42.61 -15.58 3.29
N LEU A 23 -43.59 -14.90 2.67
CA LEU A 23 -43.36 -13.59 2.06
C LEU A 23 -42.89 -12.52 3.06
N GLY A 24 -43.35 -12.56 4.31
CA GLY A 24 -42.88 -11.69 5.38
C GLY A 24 -41.40 -11.87 5.69
N ASP A 25 -40.91 -13.12 5.69
CA ASP A 25 -39.50 -13.44 5.93
C ASP A 25 -38.61 -12.97 4.76
N ILE A 26 -39.10 -13.16 3.52
CA ILE A 26 -38.43 -12.66 2.31
C ILE A 26 -38.33 -11.13 2.33
N ILE A 27 -39.43 -10.44 2.65
CA ILE A 27 -39.46 -8.97 2.74
C ILE A 27 -38.50 -8.50 3.85
N GLN A 28 -38.50 -9.15 5.01
CA GLN A 28 -37.60 -8.82 6.11
C GLN A 28 -36.12 -9.01 5.72
N SER A 29 -35.81 -10.09 5.01
CA SER A 29 -34.46 -10.34 4.49
C SER A 29 -34.03 -9.29 3.45
N LEU A 30 -34.93 -8.90 2.55
CA LEU A 30 -34.65 -7.86 1.54
C LEU A 30 -34.48 -6.47 2.17
N LEU A 31 -35.27 -6.13 3.19
CA LEU A 31 -35.11 -4.88 3.95
C LEU A 31 -33.79 -4.84 4.72
N ALA A 32 -33.30 -5.99 5.21
CA ALA A 32 -31.99 -6.10 5.83
C ALA A 32 -30.86 -5.98 4.80
N ALA A 33 -31.02 -6.57 3.62
CA ALA A 33 -30.04 -6.52 2.53
C ALA A 33 -29.93 -5.14 1.85
N SER A 34 -31.01 -4.36 1.83
CA SER A 34 -31.08 -3.04 1.17
C SER A 34 -30.73 -1.85 2.08
N GLY A 35 -30.60 -2.07 3.39
CA GLY A 35 -30.37 -1.00 4.38
C GLY A 35 -28.94 -0.86 4.91
N GLY A 36 -28.02 -1.73 4.50
CA GLY A 36 -26.61 -1.66 4.90
C GLY A 36 -25.83 -0.62 4.09
N PRO A 37 -24.70 -0.08 4.61
CA PRO A 37 -23.73 0.61 3.77
C PRO A 37 -23.36 -0.30 2.59
N ALA A 38 -23.10 0.26 1.42
CA ALA A 38 -22.52 -0.51 0.33
C ALA A 38 -21.17 -1.08 0.81
N GLU A 39 -21.14 -2.36 1.15
CA GLU A 39 -19.92 -3.03 1.55
C GLU A 39 -19.05 -3.27 0.32
N ILE A 40 -17.75 -3.01 0.45
CA ILE A 40 -16.75 -3.42 -0.53
C ILE A 40 -16.00 -4.58 0.09
N PRO A 41 -16.31 -5.84 -0.27
CA PRO A 41 -15.63 -6.99 0.31
C PRO A 41 -14.13 -6.95 0.02
N ASP A 42 -13.33 -7.55 0.90
CA ASP A 42 -11.88 -7.63 0.73
C ASP A 42 -11.50 -8.22 -0.63
N GLY A 43 -10.54 -7.58 -1.31
CA GLY A 43 -10.10 -7.98 -2.64
C GLY A 43 -11.08 -7.66 -3.79
N SER A 44 -12.23 -7.03 -3.51
CA SER A 44 -13.23 -6.74 -4.56
C SER A 44 -12.80 -5.68 -5.55
N ILE A 45 -11.78 -4.87 -5.26
CA ILE A 45 -11.23 -3.88 -6.19
C ILE A 45 -10.06 -4.51 -6.94
N THR A 46 -10.31 -4.95 -8.17
CA THR A 46 -9.30 -5.47 -9.10
C THR A 46 -8.77 -4.37 -10.00
N THR A 47 -7.72 -4.69 -10.76
CA THR A 47 -7.14 -3.76 -11.74
C THR A 47 -8.14 -3.32 -12.80
N GLU A 48 -9.03 -4.19 -13.30
CA GLU A 48 -10.00 -3.80 -14.32
C GLU A 48 -11.05 -2.80 -13.81
N LYS A 49 -11.27 -2.75 -12.49
CA LYS A 49 -12.19 -1.77 -11.87
C LYS A 49 -11.55 -0.39 -11.68
N LEU A 50 -10.23 -0.29 -11.87
CA LEU A 50 -9.49 0.96 -11.83
C LEU A 50 -9.13 1.36 -13.26
N ALA A 51 -9.90 2.31 -13.81
CA ALA A 51 -9.55 2.90 -15.10
C ALA A 51 -8.16 3.58 -15.06
N ASP A 52 -7.50 3.69 -16.20
CA ASP A 52 -6.22 4.39 -16.31
C ASP A 52 -6.33 5.83 -15.78
N GLY A 53 -5.40 6.22 -14.91
CA GLY A 53 -5.42 7.52 -14.27
C GLY A 53 -6.50 7.69 -13.17
N ALA A 54 -7.23 6.64 -12.79
CA ALA A 54 -8.23 6.72 -11.73
C ALA A 54 -7.64 7.08 -10.36
N VAL A 55 -6.38 6.72 -10.09
CA VAL A 55 -5.67 7.08 -8.84
C VAL A 55 -4.77 8.29 -9.11
N LEU A 56 -5.28 9.49 -8.84
CA LEU A 56 -4.56 10.74 -8.97
C LEU A 56 -3.87 11.13 -7.66
N ASN A 57 -2.91 12.06 -7.73
CA ASN A 57 -2.20 12.61 -6.56
C ASN A 57 -3.16 13.11 -5.47
N ALA A 58 -4.27 13.76 -5.84
CA ALA A 58 -5.26 14.26 -4.87
C ALA A 58 -5.96 13.13 -4.08
N LYS A 59 -5.98 11.90 -4.61
CA LYS A 59 -6.52 10.70 -3.93
C LYS A 59 -5.48 10.00 -3.05
N ILE A 60 -4.20 10.36 -3.20
CA ILE A 60 -3.11 9.86 -2.36
C ILE A 60 -2.80 10.92 -1.32
N GLY A 61 -3.21 10.66 -0.08
CA GLY A 61 -2.94 11.56 1.04
C GLY A 61 -1.45 11.80 1.24
N ALA A 62 -1.12 12.94 1.84
CA ALA A 62 0.26 13.24 2.25
C ALA A 62 0.78 12.12 3.16
N LYS A 63 2.01 11.66 2.92
CA LYS A 63 2.67 10.56 3.66
C LYS A 63 1.97 9.21 3.57
N SER A 64 0.95 9.03 2.72
CA SER A 64 0.27 7.74 2.57
C SER A 64 1.14 6.66 1.94
N VAL A 65 2.08 7.03 1.06
CA VAL A 65 3.09 6.13 0.48
C VAL A 65 4.42 6.38 1.20
N THR A 66 4.83 5.43 2.03
CA THR A 66 6.10 5.46 2.77
C THR A 66 7.14 4.58 2.07
N MET A 67 8.40 4.65 2.50
CA MET A 67 9.45 3.80 1.92
C MET A 67 9.12 2.31 2.01
N ALA A 68 8.50 1.88 3.13
CA ALA A 68 8.05 0.48 3.31
C ALA A 68 6.97 0.04 2.31
N LYS A 69 6.29 0.99 1.65
CA LYS A 69 5.28 0.72 0.61
C LYS A 69 5.83 0.81 -0.82
N LEU A 70 7.06 1.29 -1.00
CA LEU A 70 7.65 1.54 -2.33
C LEU A 70 8.36 0.32 -2.94
N GLY A 71 8.48 -0.79 -2.21
CA GLY A 71 9.11 -2.00 -2.73
C GLY A 71 10.64 -1.94 -2.79
N ASP A 72 11.25 -3.11 -2.91
CA ASP A 72 12.71 -3.27 -2.91
C ASP A 72 13.35 -2.77 -4.21
N ASP A 73 12.61 -2.81 -5.33
CA ASP A 73 13.04 -2.34 -6.64
C ASP A 73 13.28 -0.83 -6.67
N VAL A 74 12.36 -0.04 -6.10
CA VAL A 74 12.52 1.41 -5.95
C VAL A 74 13.68 1.72 -5.01
N THR A 75 13.81 0.98 -3.92
CA THR A 75 14.91 1.14 -2.95
C THR A 75 16.26 0.86 -3.60
N ALA A 76 16.39 -0.24 -4.34
CA ALA A 76 17.61 -0.59 -5.06
C ALA A 76 17.96 0.42 -6.15
N ALA A 77 16.96 0.91 -6.90
CA ALA A 77 17.17 1.95 -7.91
C ALA A 77 17.66 3.27 -7.29
N LEU A 78 17.13 3.63 -6.12
CA LEU A 78 17.58 4.80 -5.38
C LEU A 78 19.01 4.60 -4.84
N ASP A 79 19.31 3.46 -4.25
CA ASP A 79 20.65 3.14 -3.73
C ASP A 79 21.71 3.13 -4.83
N ALA A 80 21.40 2.61 -6.02
CA ALA A 80 22.29 2.68 -7.18
C ALA A 80 22.58 4.13 -7.61
N LYS A 81 21.61 5.04 -7.47
CA LYS A 81 21.80 6.48 -7.75
C LYS A 81 22.52 7.21 -6.61
N LEU A 82 22.29 6.82 -5.36
CA LEU A 82 22.92 7.40 -4.18
C LEU A 82 24.35 6.89 -3.95
N THR A 83 24.71 5.71 -4.44
CA THR A 83 26.09 5.20 -4.39
C THR A 83 27.03 5.95 -5.30
N ALA A 84 26.54 6.53 -6.40
CA ALA A 84 27.23 7.60 -7.12
C ALA A 84 27.44 8.88 -6.28
N SER A 85 26.94 8.92 -5.04
CA SER A 85 27.13 10.00 -4.07
C SER A 85 27.72 9.50 -2.73
N LYS A 86 28.08 8.22 -2.60
CA LYS A 86 28.69 7.66 -1.38
C LYS A 86 30.04 7.03 -1.73
N ALA A 87 31.11 7.51 -1.11
CA ALA A 87 32.41 6.86 -1.19
C ALA A 87 32.34 5.46 -0.59
N ALA A 88 33.07 4.51 -1.17
CA ALA A 88 33.30 3.22 -0.53
C ALA A 88 33.97 3.42 0.84
N THR A 89 33.69 2.54 1.80
CA THR A 89 34.27 2.60 3.15
C THR A 89 35.80 2.73 3.09
N GLN A 90 36.34 3.70 3.82
CA GLN A 90 37.78 3.89 4.00
C GLN A 90 38.16 3.48 5.42
N ALA A 91 39.12 2.57 5.56
CA ALA A 91 39.69 2.23 6.85
C ALA A 91 40.53 3.40 7.38
N ASN A 92 40.63 3.53 8.70
CA ASN A 92 41.54 4.48 9.32
C ASN A 92 42.98 4.16 8.92
N SER A 93 43.80 5.19 8.73
CA SER A 93 45.22 4.99 8.47
C SER A 93 45.90 4.39 9.70
N ALA A 94 46.70 3.36 9.47
CA ALA A 94 47.60 2.78 10.46
C ALA A 94 49.07 3.09 10.14
N ALA A 95 49.32 3.97 9.17
CA ALA A 95 50.66 4.33 8.73
C ALA A 95 51.41 5.09 9.84
N THR A 96 52.65 4.67 10.09
CA THR A 96 53.56 5.31 11.05
C THR A 96 54.60 6.21 10.37
N ASP A 97 54.59 6.25 9.04
CA ASP A 97 55.50 7.03 8.21
C ASP A 97 54.75 7.87 7.18
N VAL A 98 55.48 8.81 6.56
CA VAL A 98 54.91 9.72 5.56
C VAL A 98 54.47 8.96 4.31
N ALA A 99 55.22 7.93 3.90
CA ALA A 99 54.93 7.16 2.70
C ALA A 99 53.59 6.43 2.80
N GLY A 100 53.30 5.79 3.94
CA GLY A 100 52.03 5.12 4.20
C GLY A 100 50.86 6.11 4.26
N ILE A 101 51.04 7.28 4.90
CA ILE A 101 49.99 8.32 4.94
C ILE A 101 49.63 8.79 3.53
N VAL A 102 50.63 9.01 2.67
CA VAL A 102 50.40 9.41 1.27
C VAL A 102 49.67 8.31 0.50
N ALA A 103 50.01 7.04 0.72
CA ALA A 103 49.32 5.92 0.10
C ALA A 103 47.84 5.85 0.50
N ASP A 104 47.54 5.96 1.80
CA ASP A 104 46.16 5.92 2.32
C ASP A 104 45.34 7.12 1.83
N PHE A 105 45.94 8.31 1.79
CA PHE A 105 45.28 9.51 1.27
C PHE A 105 44.95 9.38 -0.22
N ASN A 106 45.89 8.89 -1.03
CA ASN A 106 45.65 8.66 -2.46
C ASN A 106 44.57 7.57 -2.68
N ALA A 107 44.50 6.56 -1.83
CA ALA A 107 43.44 5.55 -1.89
C ALA A 107 42.06 6.16 -1.59
N LEU A 108 41.95 7.03 -0.58
CA LEU A 108 40.72 7.78 -0.32
C LEU A 108 40.32 8.64 -1.53
N LEU A 109 41.29 9.36 -2.13
CA LEU A 109 41.05 10.19 -3.30
C LEU A 109 40.50 9.38 -4.48
N ALA A 110 41.08 8.20 -4.74
CA ALA A 110 40.61 7.30 -5.78
C ALA A 110 39.17 6.80 -5.52
N LYS A 111 38.82 6.50 -4.27
CA LYS A 111 37.44 6.12 -3.88
C LYS A 111 36.47 7.27 -4.10
N LEU A 112 36.85 8.49 -3.75
CA LEU A 112 36.03 9.69 -3.94
C LEU A 112 35.81 10.02 -5.42
N LYS A 113 36.83 9.87 -6.26
CA LYS A 113 36.71 10.02 -7.73
C LYS A 113 35.85 8.92 -8.36
N THR A 114 36.02 7.68 -7.94
CA THR A 114 35.18 6.55 -8.39
C THR A 114 33.72 6.78 -8.03
N ALA A 115 33.49 7.31 -6.83
CA ALA A 115 32.18 7.74 -6.37
C ALA A 115 31.73 9.10 -6.95
N LYS A 116 32.47 9.70 -7.90
CA LYS A 116 32.13 10.98 -8.57
C LYS A 116 31.86 12.16 -7.62
N LEU A 117 32.40 12.10 -6.39
CA LEU A 117 32.26 13.14 -5.38
C LEU A 117 33.29 14.27 -5.54
N MET A 118 34.33 14.04 -6.34
CA MET A 118 35.33 15.03 -6.69
C MET A 118 35.92 14.75 -8.07
N ALA A 119 36.42 15.81 -8.71
CA ALA A 119 37.13 15.75 -9.99
C ALA A 119 38.63 15.46 -9.78
#